data_AF-A0A0G1PQ06-F1
#
_entry.id   AF-A0A0G1PQ06-F1
#
_cell.length_a   1.000
_cell.length_b   1.000
_cell.length_c   1.000
_cell.angle_alpha   90.00
_cell.angle_beta   90.00
_cell.angle_gamma   90.00
#
_symmetry.space_group_name_H-M   'P 1'
#
loop_
_entity.id
_entity.type
_entity.pdbx_description
1 polymer ?
#
loop_
_entity_poly.entity_id
_entity_poly.type
_entity_poly.pdbx_seq_one_letter_code
_entity_poly.pdbx_strand_id
1 'polypeptide(L)'
;MSGHSKWNNIKNKKAAEDNRKSKAFTQLAKNIAIAARSTGVGDPNDNPSLRMAIEKARQANMPNENVQRAIHRGLGKGEGGALEEIVYEGYGHGGVGFLVVVRTDNKLRSGAEIRHLFDTHGGSLGSPGSTMYLFRREGGEYTVAVPLDIADPEVLEATRSLLHELETHDDVEAVYMNAIFPAEEEESVGST
;
A
#
# COMPACT_ATOMS: atom_id res chain seq x y z
N MET A 1 36.15 12.09 -9.54
CA MET A 1 35.46 11.98 -8.23
C MET A 1 34.35 10.96 -8.38
N SER A 2 34.61 9.75 -7.93
CA SER A 2 33.80 8.54 -8.18
C SER A 2 33.39 7.99 -6.81
N GLY A 3 32.17 8.29 -6.36
CA GLY A 3 31.77 7.96 -4.98
C GLY A 3 30.28 7.79 -4.69
N HIS A 4 29.36 8.02 -5.63
CA HIS A 4 27.92 8.08 -5.28
C HIS A 4 26.98 7.06 -5.95
N SER A 5 27.43 6.19 -6.87
CA SER A 5 26.50 5.31 -7.61
C SER A 5 26.17 3.98 -6.90
N LYS A 6 27.13 3.35 -6.24
CA LYS A 6 26.96 1.99 -5.73
C LYS A 6 26.04 1.92 -4.51
N TRP A 7 26.14 2.89 -3.60
CA TRP A 7 25.32 2.94 -2.39
C TRP A 7 23.86 3.30 -2.70
N ASN A 8 23.63 4.26 -3.60
CA ASN A 8 22.29 4.65 -4.04
C ASN A 8 21.59 3.50 -4.79
N ASN A 9 22.30 2.77 -5.67
CA ASN A 9 21.72 1.61 -6.36
C ASN A 9 21.41 0.45 -5.40
N ILE A 10 22.26 0.18 -4.40
CA ILE A 10 21.97 -0.82 -3.36
C ILE A 10 20.79 -0.40 -2.49
N LYS A 11 20.72 0.89 -2.10
CA LYS A 11 19.60 1.45 -1.33
C LYS A 11 18.29 1.34 -2.11
N ASN A 12 18.27 1.71 -3.39
CA ASN A 12 17.09 1.67 -4.25
C ASN A 12 16.62 0.24 -4.53
N LYS A 13 17.56 -0.68 -4.82
CA LYS A 13 17.25 -2.10 -5.02
C LYS A 13 16.69 -2.75 -3.76
N LYS A 14 17.29 -2.44 -2.60
CA LYS A 14 16.79 -2.90 -1.30
C LYS A 14 15.42 -2.31 -0.98
N ALA A 15 15.21 -1.02 -1.22
CA ALA A 15 13.91 -0.38 -1.05
C ALA A 15 12.84 -0.99 -1.98
N ALA A 16 13.17 -1.33 -3.22
CA ALA A 16 12.26 -2.01 -4.13
C ALA A 16 11.92 -3.44 -3.68
N GLU A 17 12.89 -4.18 -3.16
CA GLU A 17 12.69 -5.53 -2.61
C GLU A 17 11.87 -5.50 -1.32
N ASP A 18 12.19 -4.57 -0.42
CA ASP A 18 11.44 -4.32 0.81
C ASP A 18 10.00 -3.89 0.47
N ASN A 19 9.78 -3.03 -0.55
CA ASN A 19 8.45 -2.65 -1.03
C ASN A 19 7.64 -3.84 -1.56
N ARG A 20 8.27 -4.71 -2.37
CA ARG A 20 7.62 -5.95 -2.87
C ARG A 20 7.21 -6.84 -1.70
N LYS A 21 8.05 -6.95 -0.67
CA LYS A 21 7.79 -7.74 0.52
C LYS A 21 6.68 -7.15 1.39
N SER A 22 6.70 -5.83 1.60
CA SER A 22 5.66 -5.10 2.33
C SER A 22 4.30 -5.24 1.66
N LYS A 23 4.22 -5.07 0.33
CA LYS A 23 2.99 -5.28 -0.45
C LYS A 23 2.47 -6.71 -0.35
N ALA A 24 3.37 -7.69 -0.43
CA ALA A 24 3.01 -9.10 -0.22
C ALA A 24 2.42 -9.32 1.18
N PHE A 25 3.02 -8.73 2.22
CA PHE A 25 2.54 -8.83 3.60
C PHE A 25 1.18 -8.18 3.78
N THR A 26 0.96 -6.99 3.23
CA THR A 26 -0.34 -6.32 3.27
C THR A 26 -1.43 -7.18 2.62
N GLN A 27 -1.15 -7.78 1.46
CA GLN A 27 -2.11 -8.67 0.78
C GLN A 27 -2.39 -9.94 1.60
N LEU A 28 -1.37 -10.55 2.17
CA LEU A 28 -1.49 -11.75 3.01
C LEU A 28 -2.30 -11.46 4.28
N ALA A 29 -2.08 -10.32 4.93
CA ALA A 29 -2.83 -9.90 6.11
C ALA A 29 -4.32 -9.69 5.79
N LYS A 30 -4.66 -9.08 4.65
CA LYS A 30 -6.06 -8.96 4.18
C LYS A 30 -6.70 -10.31 3.97
N ASN A 31 -6.00 -11.24 3.31
CA ASN A 31 -6.51 -12.59 3.06
C ASN A 31 -6.79 -13.35 4.37
N ILE A 32 -5.91 -13.20 5.37
CA ILE A 32 -6.11 -13.77 6.72
C ILE A 32 -7.35 -13.17 7.39
N ALA A 33 -7.50 -11.84 7.36
CA ALA A 33 -8.63 -11.16 7.97
C ALA A 33 -9.96 -11.54 7.31
N ILE A 34 -10.02 -11.64 5.99
CA ILE A 34 -11.20 -12.09 5.24
C ILE A 34 -11.54 -13.53 5.60
N ALA A 35 -10.55 -14.42 5.66
CA ALA A 35 -10.76 -15.82 6.00
C ALA A 35 -11.30 -15.98 7.43
N ALA A 36 -10.73 -15.27 8.40
CA ALA A 36 -11.22 -15.25 9.78
C ALA A 36 -12.65 -14.67 9.89
N ARG A 37 -12.95 -13.61 9.13
CA ARG A 37 -14.29 -13.00 9.08
C ARG A 37 -15.35 -13.94 8.52
N SER A 38 -15.01 -14.70 7.47
CA SER A 38 -15.99 -15.51 6.72
C SER A 38 -16.74 -16.53 7.57
N THR A 39 -16.10 -17.04 8.63
CA THR A 39 -16.71 -17.99 9.57
C THR A 39 -16.86 -17.43 10.98
N GLY A 40 -16.24 -16.28 11.28
CA GLY A 40 -16.14 -15.75 12.64
C GLY A 40 -15.26 -16.58 13.58
N VAL A 41 -14.47 -17.53 13.04
CA VAL A 41 -13.60 -18.44 13.81
C VAL A 41 -12.14 -18.14 13.51
N GLY A 42 -11.37 -17.84 14.55
CA GLY A 42 -9.94 -17.52 14.49
C GLY A 42 -9.00 -18.70 14.69
N ASP A 43 -9.54 -19.88 15.00
CA ASP A 43 -8.76 -21.10 15.08
C ASP A 43 -8.57 -21.68 13.66
N PRO A 44 -7.32 -21.81 13.17
CA PRO A 44 -7.07 -22.42 11.87
C PRO A 44 -7.42 -23.91 11.81
N ASN A 45 -7.61 -24.63 12.92
CA ASN A 45 -8.07 -26.02 12.88
C ASN A 45 -9.52 -26.10 12.38
N ASP A 46 -10.35 -25.17 12.83
CA ASP A 46 -11.79 -25.09 12.55
C ASP A 46 -12.11 -24.24 11.31
N ASN A 47 -11.11 -23.58 10.71
CA ASN A 47 -11.27 -22.76 9.51
C ASN A 47 -10.20 -23.11 8.44
N PRO A 48 -10.54 -24.00 7.48
CA PRO A 48 -9.61 -24.41 6.41
C PRO A 48 -9.08 -23.25 5.56
N SER A 49 -9.92 -22.25 5.29
CA SER A 49 -9.53 -21.05 4.53
C SER A 49 -8.50 -20.21 5.29
N LEU A 50 -8.69 -20.06 6.60
CA LEU A 50 -7.74 -19.36 7.48
C LEU A 50 -6.41 -20.11 7.55
N ARG A 51 -6.45 -21.44 7.69
CA ARG A 51 -5.25 -22.29 7.67
C ARG A 51 -4.43 -22.10 6.40
N MET A 52 -5.06 -22.12 5.23
CA MET A 52 -4.39 -21.87 3.96
C MET A 52 -3.80 -20.46 3.86
N ALA A 53 -4.51 -19.45 4.37
CA ALA A 53 -4.03 -18.07 4.37
C ALA A 53 -2.81 -17.89 5.29
N ILE A 54 -2.82 -18.49 6.47
CA ILE A 54 -1.68 -18.51 7.41
C ILE A 54 -0.48 -19.24 6.81
N GLU A 55 -0.70 -20.35 6.12
CA GLU A 55 0.37 -21.11 5.47
C GLU A 55 1.07 -20.29 4.38
N LYS A 56 0.32 -19.59 3.53
CA LYS A 56 0.88 -18.65 2.56
C LYS A 56 1.65 -17.51 3.22
N ALA A 57 1.18 -17.01 4.36
CA ALA A 57 1.88 -15.97 5.11
C ALA A 57 3.21 -16.47 5.69
N ARG A 58 3.26 -17.71 6.19
CA ARG A 58 4.48 -18.36 6.65
C ARG A 58 5.49 -18.56 5.52
N GLN A 59 5.03 -19.00 4.34
CA GLN A 59 5.88 -19.15 3.16
C GLN A 59 6.52 -17.83 2.72
N ALA A 60 5.84 -16.70 2.94
CA ALA A 60 6.40 -15.37 2.70
C ALA A 60 7.31 -14.86 3.83
N ASN A 61 7.52 -15.63 4.91
CA ASN A 61 8.22 -15.23 6.13
C ASN A 61 7.55 -14.04 6.85
N MET A 62 6.22 -13.95 6.83
CA MET A 62 5.48 -12.97 7.63
C MET A 62 5.68 -13.24 9.13
N PRO A 63 6.00 -12.21 9.95
CA PRO A 63 6.04 -12.35 11.40
C PRO A 63 4.71 -12.84 11.99
N ASN A 64 4.77 -13.77 12.96
CA ASN A 64 3.57 -14.32 13.60
C ASN A 64 2.69 -13.25 14.26
N GLU A 65 3.26 -12.16 14.76
CA GLU A 65 2.51 -11.05 15.34
C GLU A 65 1.54 -10.43 14.32
N ASN A 66 2.00 -10.22 13.07
CA ASN A 66 1.17 -9.68 11.99
C ASN A 66 0.03 -10.63 11.62
N VAL A 67 0.29 -11.95 11.66
CA VAL A 67 -0.72 -12.98 11.44
C VAL A 67 -1.81 -12.90 12.53
N GLN A 68 -1.42 -12.84 13.80
CA GLN A 68 -2.38 -12.74 14.91
C GLN A 68 -3.20 -11.45 14.83
N ARG A 69 -2.54 -10.31 14.54
CA ARG A 69 -3.22 -9.02 14.36
C ARG A 69 -4.28 -9.08 13.25
N ALA A 70 -3.94 -9.69 12.12
CA ALA A 70 -4.87 -9.89 11.01
C ALA A 70 -6.07 -10.79 11.38
N ILE A 71 -5.85 -11.86 12.17
CA ILE A 71 -6.94 -12.71 12.70
C ILE A 71 -7.87 -11.90 13.59
N HIS A 72 -7.32 -11.17 14.57
CA HIS A 72 -8.11 -10.35 15.49
C HIS A 72 -8.96 -9.31 14.76
N ARG A 73 -8.38 -8.64 13.75
CA ARG A 73 -9.09 -7.71 12.85
C ARG A 73 -10.22 -8.41 12.09
N GLY A 74 -9.98 -9.62 11.58
CA GLY A 74 -10.98 -10.41 10.87
C GLY A 74 -12.19 -10.80 11.75
N LEU A 75 -11.94 -11.10 13.03
CA LEU A 75 -12.96 -11.47 14.02
C LEU A 75 -13.73 -10.31 14.63
N GLY A 76 -13.38 -9.06 14.29
CA GLY A 76 -13.94 -7.88 14.96
C GLY A 76 -13.58 -7.82 16.45
N LYS A 77 -12.49 -8.46 16.86
CA LYS A 77 -11.96 -8.41 18.25
C LYS A 77 -11.07 -7.18 18.50
N GLY A 78 -11.13 -6.18 17.63
CA GLY A 78 -10.58 -4.85 17.87
C GLY A 78 -11.69 -3.91 18.33
N GLU A 79 -11.36 -2.79 18.97
CA GLU A 79 -12.30 -1.78 19.51
C GLU A 79 -13.11 -1.01 18.45
N GLY A 80 -13.24 -1.56 17.24
CA GLY A 80 -13.75 -0.91 16.05
C GLY A 80 -15.22 -1.22 15.75
N GLY A 81 -15.98 -0.19 15.36
CA GLY A 81 -17.30 -0.33 14.77
C GLY A 81 -17.31 -1.06 13.40
N ALA A 82 -18.43 -0.96 12.67
CA ALA A 82 -18.52 -1.54 11.33
C ALA A 82 -17.46 -0.92 10.40
N LEU A 83 -16.74 -1.77 9.64
CA LEU A 83 -15.79 -1.27 8.66
C LEU A 83 -16.53 -0.66 7.47
N GLU A 84 -16.16 0.56 7.13
CA GLU A 84 -16.63 1.28 5.96
C GLU A 84 -15.48 1.58 5.00
N GLU A 85 -15.78 1.58 3.70
CA GLU A 85 -14.84 1.96 2.65
C GLU A 85 -14.94 3.46 2.36
N ILE A 86 -13.79 4.13 2.29
CA ILE A 86 -13.67 5.55 2.00
C ILE A 86 -12.54 5.72 0.99
N VAL A 87 -12.75 6.56 -0.01
CA VAL A 87 -11.69 6.95 -0.94
C VAL A 87 -11.26 8.37 -0.57
N TYR A 88 -10.00 8.52 -0.18
CA TYR A 88 -9.36 9.81 -0.03
C TYR A 88 -8.63 10.19 -1.32
N GLU A 89 -8.63 11.48 -1.62
CA GLU A 89 -8.00 12.04 -2.82
C GLU A 89 -6.95 13.06 -2.37
N GLY A 90 -5.82 13.12 -3.06
CA GLY A 90 -4.77 14.06 -2.69
C GLY A 90 -3.68 14.19 -3.73
N TYR A 91 -2.91 15.27 -3.63
CA TYR A 91 -1.76 15.52 -4.49
C TYR A 91 -0.47 15.30 -3.69
N GLY A 92 0.45 14.51 -4.21
CA GLY A 92 1.81 14.40 -3.70
C GLY A 92 2.74 15.45 -4.32
N HIS A 93 4.03 15.29 -4.06
CA HIS A 93 5.06 16.15 -4.61
C HIS A 93 5.03 16.15 -6.15
N GLY A 94 5.37 17.28 -6.79
CA GLY A 94 5.37 17.40 -8.25
C GLY A 94 3.99 17.29 -8.92
N GLY A 95 2.89 17.37 -8.15
CA GLY A 95 1.52 17.33 -8.70
C GLY A 95 1.00 15.92 -9.01
N VAL A 96 1.65 14.89 -8.48
CA VAL A 96 1.16 13.51 -8.61
C VAL A 96 -0.18 13.35 -7.92
N GLY A 97 -1.21 12.94 -8.65
CA GLY A 97 -2.52 12.66 -8.09
C GLY A 97 -2.56 11.26 -7.47
N PHE A 98 -3.16 11.15 -6.30
CA PHE A 98 -3.39 9.90 -5.56
C PHE A 98 -4.87 9.66 -5.30
N LEU A 99 -5.26 8.38 -5.33
CA LEU A 99 -6.47 7.84 -4.70
C LEU A 99 -6.05 6.83 -3.63
N VAL A 100 -6.53 7.01 -2.41
CA VAL A 100 -6.24 6.12 -1.28
C VAL A 100 -7.55 5.48 -0.82
N VAL A 101 -7.73 4.21 -1.14
CA VAL A 101 -8.86 3.41 -0.70
C VAL A 101 -8.57 2.92 0.72
N VAL A 102 -9.39 3.36 1.66
CA VAL A 102 -9.28 3.07 3.09
C VAL A 102 -10.48 2.25 3.52
N ARG A 103 -10.26 1.21 4.33
CA ARG A 103 -11.31 0.47 5.00
C ARG A 103 -11.13 0.56 6.51
N THR A 104 -12.00 1.32 7.16
CA THR A 104 -11.84 1.72 8.56
C THR A 104 -13.16 1.69 9.33
N ASP A 105 -13.06 1.45 10.63
CA ASP A 105 -14.13 1.61 11.62
C ASP A 105 -14.25 3.04 12.17
N ASN A 106 -13.25 3.89 11.88
CA ASN A 106 -13.15 5.24 12.43
C ASN A 106 -12.64 6.21 11.36
N LYS A 107 -13.58 6.81 10.63
CA LYS A 107 -13.30 7.75 9.54
C LYS A 107 -12.44 8.94 9.96
N LEU A 108 -12.69 9.47 11.17
CA LEU A 108 -12.01 10.66 11.67
C LEU A 108 -10.54 10.36 11.97
N ARG A 109 -10.25 9.20 12.59
CA ARG A 109 -8.88 8.74 12.83
C ARG A 109 -8.14 8.57 11.51
N SER A 110 -8.65 7.71 10.62
CA SER A 110 -7.95 7.42 9.37
C SER A 110 -7.81 8.67 8.50
N GLY A 111 -8.84 9.51 8.43
CA GLY A 111 -8.77 10.76 7.67
C GLY A 111 -7.75 11.76 8.23
N ALA A 112 -7.46 11.74 9.53
CA ALA A 112 -6.40 12.53 10.15
C ALA A 112 -5.01 11.94 9.87
N GLU A 113 -4.86 10.63 9.99
CA GLU A 113 -3.60 9.91 9.73
C GLU A 113 -3.19 10.03 8.25
N ILE A 114 -4.11 9.78 7.30
CA ILE A 114 -3.84 9.95 5.87
C ILE A 114 -3.42 11.39 5.56
N ARG A 115 -4.11 12.40 6.10
CA ARG A 115 -3.71 13.80 5.91
C ARG A 115 -2.29 14.05 6.42
N HIS A 116 -1.97 13.57 7.61
CA HIS A 116 -0.64 13.72 8.20
C HIS A 116 0.45 13.09 7.33
N LEU A 117 0.17 11.93 6.71
CA LEU A 117 1.10 11.29 5.77
C LEU A 117 1.36 12.16 4.54
N PHE A 118 0.32 12.73 3.91
CA PHE A 118 0.48 13.67 2.80
C PHE A 118 1.29 14.91 3.21
N ASP A 119 0.93 15.54 4.33
CA ASP A 119 1.58 16.78 4.80
C ASP A 119 3.08 16.57 5.08
N THR A 120 3.43 15.44 5.70
CA THR A 120 4.83 15.12 6.06
C THR A 120 5.69 14.77 4.84
N HIS A 121 5.07 14.36 3.73
CA HIS A 121 5.75 14.00 2.49
C HIS A 121 5.62 15.06 1.38
N GLY A 122 5.31 16.31 1.74
CA GLY A 122 5.26 17.42 0.79
C GLY A 122 4.10 17.34 -0.21
N GLY A 123 3.02 16.66 0.17
CA GLY A 123 1.74 16.62 -0.52
C GLY A 123 0.64 17.33 0.26
N SER A 124 -0.61 17.15 -0.19
CA SER A 124 -1.81 17.64 0.51
C SER A 124 -3.02 16.75 0.19
N LEU A 125 -3.86 16.54 1.20
CA LEU A 125 -5.14 15.87 1.03
C LEU A 125 -6.14 16.83 0.37
N GLY A 126 -6.75 16.41 -0.73
CA GLY A 126 -7.75 17.15 -1.47
C GLY A 126 -9.17 16.86 -1.01
N SER A 127 -10.12 17.62 -1.58
CA SER A 127 -11.54 17.33 -1.46
C SER A 127 -11.96 16.22 -2.44
N PRO A 128 -13.11 15.56 -2.23
CA PRO A 128 -13.65 14.62 -3.21
C PRO A 128 -13.77 15.25 -4.61
N GLY A 129 -13.35 14.51 -5.64
CA GLY A 129 -13.25 14.95 -7.03
C GLY A 129 -11.97 15.70 -7.39
N SER A 130 -11.03 15.89 -6.46
CA SER A 130 -9.80 16.65 -6.71
C SER A 130 -8.81 15.93 -7.62
N THR A 131 -8.75 14.59 -7.59
CA THR A 131 -7.87 13.78 -8.43
C THR A 131 -8.61 12.67 -9.17
N MET A 132 -9.88 12.40 -8.82
CA MET A 132 -10.69 11.33 -9.42
C MET A 132 -10.70 11.34 -10.95
N TYR A 133 -10.67 12.52 -11.59
CA TYR A 133 -10.66 12.65 -13.06
C TYR A 133 -9.37 12.11 -13.73
N LEU A 134 -8.29 11.92 -12.96
CA LEU A 134 -7.04 11.32 -13.43
C LEU A 134 -7.14 9.81 -13.58
N PHE A 135 -8.22 9.20 -13.08
CA PHE A 135 -8.43 7.75 -13.03
C PHE A 135 -9.75 7.36 -13.69
N ARG A 136 -9.84 6.09 -14.08
CA ARG A 136 -11.07 5.45 -14.51
C ARG A 136 -11.33 4.22 -13.64
N ARG A 137 -12.58 4.02 -13.25
CA ARG A 137 -12.99 2.83 -12.50
C ARG A 137 -13.39 1.73 -13.47
N GLU A 138 -12.65 0.62 -13.46
CA GLU A 138 -12.89 -0.56 -14.29
C GLU A 138 -12.81 -1.82 -13.43
N GLY A 139 -13.84 -2.69 -13.48
CA GLY A 139 -13.83 -3.96 -12.74
C GLY A 139 -13.78 -3.84 -11.21
N GLY A 140 -14.04 -2.66 -10.65
CA GLY A 140 -13.94 -2.39 -9.21
C GLY A 140 -12.60 -1.78 -8.78
N GLU A 141 -11.61 -1.72 -9.68
CA GLU A 141 -10.32 -1.07 -9.45
C GLU A 141 -10.21 0.26 -10.21
N TYR A 142 -9.18 1.04 -9.91
CA TYR A 142 -8.85 2.27 -10.62
C TYR A 142 -7.66 2.07 -11.54
N THR A 143 -7.80 2.50 -12.79
CA THR A 143 -6.73 2.55 -13.78
C THR A 143 -6.40 4.01 -14.09
N VAL A 144 -5.15 4.31 -14.44
CA VAL A 144 -4.72 5.67 -14.80
C VAL A 144 -5.35 6.07 -16.13
N ALA A 145 -6.09 7.19 -16.14
CA ALA A 145 -6.66 7.80 -17.33
C ALA A 145 -5.80 8.94 -17.86
N VAL A 146 -5.15 9.70 -16.97
CA VAL A 146 -4.28 10.83 -17.30
C VAL A 146 -2.92 10.62 -16.65
N PRO A 147 -1.97 9.98 -17.34
CA PRO A 147 -0.66 9.73 -16.79
C PRO A 147 0.17 11.00 -16.61
N LEU A 148 1.08 10.99 -15.64
CA LEU A 148 2.05 12.04 -15.40
C LEU A 148 3.46 11.44 -15.40
N ASP A 149 4.28 11.86 -16.37
CA ASP A 149 5.70 11.51 -16.42
C ASP A 149 6.49 12.36 -15.42
N ILE A 150 7.27 11.69 -14.57
CA ILE A 150 8.13 12.35 -13.59
C ILE A 150 9.59 12.08 -13.95
N ALA A 151 10.30 13.12 -14.37
CA ALA A 151 11.73 13.05 -14.68
C ALA A 151 12.62 13.46 -13.49
N ASP A 152 12.07 14.26 -12.56
CA ASP A 152 12.84 14.78 -11.43
C ASP A 152 13.09 13.68 -10.38
N PRO A 153 14.35 13.34 -10.09
CA PRO A 153 14.70 12.33 -9.09
C PRO A 153 14.19 12.64 -7.68
N GLU A 154 14.12 13.92 -7.29
CA GLU A 154 13.62 14.32 -5.96
C GLU A 154 12.12 14.07 -5.86
N VAL A 155 11.37 14.41 -6.91
CA VAL A 155 9.92 14.13 -6.98
C VAL A 155 9.66 12.63 -6.99
N LEU A 156 10.47 11.84 -7.72
CA LEU A 156 10.37 10.39 -7.76
C LEU A 156 10.57 9.76 -6.38
N GLU A 157 11.61 10.17 -5.65
CA GLU A 157 11.89 9.66 -4.31
C GLU A 157 10.79 10.06 -3.32
N ALA A 158 10.35 11.31 -3.34
CA ALA A 158 9.26 11.79 -2.48
C ALA A 158 7.95 11.02 -2.74
N THR A 159 7.62 10.77 -4.01
CA THR A 159 6.45 9.98 -4.43
C THR A 159 6.54 8.55 -3.92
N ARG A 160 7.71 7.91 -4.01
CA ARG A 160 7.95 6.55 -3.51
C ARG A 160 7.84 6.47 -1.99
N SER A 161 8.37 7.46 -1.27
CA SER A 161 8.27 7.54 0.19
C SER A 161 6.81 7.66 0.65
N LEU A 162 6.05 8.58 0.05
CA LEU A 162 4.62 8.72 0.37
C LEU A 162 3.82 7.47 0.04
N LEU A 163 4.05 6.87 -1.14
CA LEU A 163 3.40 5.62 -1.53
C LEU A 163 3.68 4.51 -0.51
N HIS A 164 4.93 4.37 -0.06
CA HIS A 164 5.30 3.38 0.94
C HIS A 164 4.53 3.56 2.25
N GLU A 165 4.53 4.77 2.82
CA GLU A 165 3.84 5.06 4.08
C GLU A 165 2.32 4.88 3.98
N LEU A 166 1.72 5.19 2.82
CA LEU A 166 0.31 4.92 2.58
C LEU A 166 0.04 3.41 2.47
N GLU A 167 0.88 2.63 1.78
CA GLU A 167 0.69 1.17 1.64
C GLU A 167 0.95 0.37 2.93
N THR A 168 1.75 0.91 3.85
CA THR A 168 2.02 0.32 5.17
C THR A 168 0.98 0.71 6.23
N HIS A 169 0.14 1.71 5.95
CA HIS A 169 -0.91 2.15 6.86
C HIS A 169 -1.98 1.06 7.03
N ASP A 170 -2.34 0.77 8.28
CA ASP A 170 -3.19 -0.36 8.66
C ASP A 170 -4.59 -0.33 8.02
N ASP A 171 -5.18 0.86 7.90
CA ASP A 171 -6.51 1.05 7.33
C ASP A 171 -6.50 1.17 5.79
N VAL A 172 -5.34 1.24 5.13
CA VAL A 172 -5.26 1.43 3.67
C VAL A 172 -5.39 0.08 2.95
N GLU A 173 -6.41 -0.01 2.09
CA GLU A 173 -6.67 -1.17 1.26
C GLU A 173 -6.02 -1.09 -0.13
N ALA A 174 -5.94 0.10 -0.73
CA ALA A 174 -5.25 0.27 -1.99
C ALA A 174 -4.81 1.72 -2.18
N VAL A 175 -3.72 1.91 -2.89
CA VAL A 175 -3.23 3.23 -3.32
C VAL A 175 -3.09 3.20 -4.83
N TYR A 176 -3.65 4.20 -5.49
CA TYR A 176 -3.51 4.44 -6.93
C TYR A 176 -2.89 5.81 -7.12
N MET A 177 -2.01 5.94 -8.11
CA MET A 177 -1.42 7.21 -8.50
C MET A 177 -1.32 7.32 -10.01
N ASN A 178 -1.29 8.54 -10.53
CA ASN A 178 -1.18 8.76 -11.97
C ASN A 178 0.26 8.89 -12.47
N ALA A 179 1.26 8.83 -11.57
CA ALA A 179 2.67 8.87 -11.91
C ALA A 179 3.10 7.64 -12.72
N ILE A 180 3.84 7.87 -13.81
CA ILE A 180 4.60 6.85 -14.51
C ILE A 180 6.04 6.88 -14.00
N PHE A 181 6.50 5.76 -13.45
CA PHE A 181 7.92 5.60 -13.14
C PHE A 181 8.68 5.24 -14.42
N PRO A 182 9.86 5.83 -14.66
CA PRO A 182 10.73 5.38 -15.73
C PRO A 182 11.03 3.88 -15.53
N ALA A 183 10.96 3.12 -16.62
CA ALA A 183 11.32 1.71 -16.60
C ALA A 183 12.76 1.58 -16.09
N GLU A 184 12.99 0.71 -15.10
CA GLU A 184 14.35 0.37 -14.70
C GLU A 184 15.04 -0.23 -15.93
N GLU A 185 16.09 0.42 -16.44
CA GLU A 185 16.95 -0.18 -17.46
C GLU A 185 17.48 -1.50 -16.87
N GLU A 186 16.98 -2.62 -17.38
CA GLU A 186 17.57 -3.93 -17.12
C GLU A 186 19.04 -3.84 -17.58
N GLU A 187 19.97 -3.62 -16.65
CA GLU A 187 21.37 -3.86 -16.91
C GLU A 187 21.47 -5.32 -17.37
N SER A 188 21.62 -5.50 -18.69
CA SER A 188 21.91 -6.75 -19.33
C SER A 188 23.16 -7.31 -18.66
N VAL A 189 22.97 -8.25 -17.73
CA VAL A 189 24.08 -9.02 -17.18
C VAL A 189 24.66 -9.76 -18.38
N GLY A 190 25.79 -9.24 -18.85
CA GLY A 190 26.49 -9.74 -20.00
C GLY A 190 26.71 -11.23 -19.87
N SER A 191 26.24 -11.95 -20.89
CA SER A 191 26.67 -13.31 -21.16
C SER A 191 28.19 -13.30 -21.28
N THR A 192 28.89 -14.00 -20.39
CA THR A 192 30.23 -14.54 -20.65
C THR A 192 30.36 -15.85 -19.89
#